data_AF-A0A174EF99-F1
#
_entry.id   AF-A0A174EF99-F1
#
_cell.length_a   1.000
_cell.length_b   1.000
_cell.length_c   1.000
_cell.angle_alpha   90.00
_cell.angle_beta   90.00
_cell.angle_gamma   90.00
#
_symmetry.space_group_name_H-M   'P 1'
#
loop_
_entity.id
_entity.type
_entity.pdbx_description
1 polymer ?
#
loop_
_entity_poly.entity_id
_entity_poly.type
_entity_poly.pdbx_seq_one_letter_code
_entity_poly.pdbx_strand_id
1 'polypeptide(L)'
;MNPADKFDVYTVYGGLTSNANLSLYLDLPDKYTNSAVLKLLDPIVEKLYGKTFTQMMNDGMTVGELRQLLNTQELLDLLEKLHIDTGTFGQILTIINKMPSVADSVRVSFGTPNHAGLYTVTAVTDSKNYETGVGIGTLLVKMRSKGVKLNWNERFVNGKITAEEAKNFDFKATLSSDGDVTIAQDSVHYLYSGFTSKWKIYSSTTTPPTEPGSYVMTVVTLGGDYQAAPITRGFKITK
;
A
#
# COMPACT_ATOMS: atom_id res chain seq x y z
N MET A 1 -32.80 -3.58 -31.17
CA MET A 1 -32.05 -4.25 -30.09
C MET A 1 -30.79 -3.45 -29.86
N ASN A 2 -30.63 -2.84 -28.68
CA ASN A 2 -29.41 -2.13 -28.31
C ASN A 2 -28.61 -3.08 -27.41
N PRO A 3 -27.56 -3.75 -27.92
CA PRO A 3 -26.96 -4.94 -27.30
C PRO A 3 -25.84 -4.55 -26.33
N ALA A 4 -26.09 -3.60 -25.45
CA ALA A 4 -25.18 -3.30 -24.35
C ALA A 4 -25.71 -3.97 -23.09
N ASP A 5 -25.63 -5.30 -23.04
CA ASP A 5 -25.81 -6.02 -21.79
C ASP A 5 -24.80 -5.46 -20.77
N LYS A 6 -25.31 -5.08 -19.60
CA LYS A 6 -24.48 -4.56 -18.52
C LYS A 6 -23.93 -5.73 -17.71
N PHE A 7 -22.63 -5.71 -17.50
CA PHE A 7 -21.93 -6.65 -16.64
C PHE A 7 -21.51 -5.93 -15.38
N ASP A 8 -21.86 -6.50 -14.23
CA ASP A 8 -21.26 -6.12 -12.96
C ASP A 8 -19.93 -6.86 -12.83
N VAL A 9 -18.85 -6.15 -12.52
CA VAL A 9 -17.51 -6.74 -12.39
C VAL A 9 -17.02 -6.56 -10.97
N TYR A 10 -16.72 -7.68 -10.33
CA TYR A 10 -16.11 -7.73 -9.00
C TYR A 10 -14.64 -8.04 -9.17
N THR A 11 -13.76 -7.24 -8.58
CA THR A 11 -12.31 -7.42 -8.78
C THR A 11 -11.59 -7.59 -7.45
N VAL A 12 -10.86 -8.71 -7.31
CA VAL A 12 -10.00 -8.99 -6.17
C VAL A 12 -8.55 -8.75 -6.58
N TYR A 13 -7.84 -7.91 -5.81
CA TYR A 13 -6.41 -7.66 -6.00
C TYR A 13 -5.63 -8.20 -4.80
N GLY A 14 -4.95 -9.32 -4.96
CA GLY A 14 -4.07 -9.89 -3.93
C GLY A 14 -2.61 -9.72 -4.33
N GLY A 15 -1.77 -9.12 -3.48
CA GLY A 15 -0.39 -8.88 -3.86
C GLY A 15 0.51 -8.32 -2.77
N LEU A 16 1.71 -7.94 -3.19
CA LEU A 16 2.71 -7.32 -2.33
C LEU A 16 2.90 -5.87 -2.77
N THR A 17 2.89 -4.96 -1.80
CA THR A 17 3.37 -3.59 -1.99
C THR A 17 4.87 -3.58 -2.23
N SER A 18 5.39 -2.45 -2.70
CA SER A 18 6.83 -2.18 -2.83
C SER A 18 7.61 -2.30 -1.51
N ASN A 19 6.92 -2.12 -0.37
CA ASN A 19 7.43 -2.36 0.98
C ASN A 19 7.40 -3.84 1.39
N ALA A 20 7.06 -4.75 0.47
CA ALA A 20 6.86 -6.18 0.73
C ALA A 20 5.75 -6.50 1.73
N ASN A 21 4.81 -5.58 1.96
CA ASN A 21 3.62 -5.85 2.76
C ASN A 21 2.56 -6.55 1.90
N LEU A 22 1.98 -7.62 2.43
CA LEU A 22 0.80 -8.28 1.86
C LEU A 22 -0.40 -7.34 1.89
N SER A 23 -1.13 -7.26 0.79
CA SER A 23 -2.31 -6.40 0.66
C SER A 23 -3.40 -7.10 -0.13
N LEU A 24 -4.64 -6.89 0.31
CA LEU A 24 -5.83 -7.33 -0.39
C LEU A 24 -6.72 -6.11 -0.69
N TYR A 25 -7.19 -6.02 -1.93
CA TYR A 25 -8.21 -5.06 -2.32
C TYR A 25 -9.41 -5.77 -2.92
N LEU A 26 -10.60 -5.22 -2.65
CA LEU A 26 -11.87 -5.68 -3.22
C LEU A 26 -12.57 -4.49 -3.86
N ASP A 27 -12.62 -4.49 -5.18
CA ASP A 27 -13.37 -3.52 -5.96
C ASP A 27 -14.75 -4.10 -6.28
N LEU A 28 -15.78 -3.38 -5.84
CA LEU A 28 -17.18 -3.78 -5.95
C LEU A 28 -17.87 -2.92 -7.01
N PRO A 29 -18.84 -3.47 -7.76
CA PRO A 29 -19.61 -2.68 -8.72
C PRO A 29 -20.35 -1.51 -8.05
N ASP A 30 -20.65 -0.45 -8.82
CA ASP A 30 -21.33 0.77 -8.34
C ASP A 30 -22.67 0.50 -7.61
N LYS A 31 -23.33 -0.64 -7.87
CA LYS A 31 -24.54 -1.02 -7.12
C LYS A 31 -24.30 -1.17 -5.61
N TYR A 32 -23.06 -1.45 -5.18
CA TYR A 32 -22.67 -1.52 -3.76
C TYR A 32 -22.26 -0.18 -3.16
N THR A 33 -22.11 0.86 -3.98
CA THR A 33 -21.99 2.25 -3.50
C THR A 33 -23.36 2.94 -3.46
N ASN A 34 -24.43 2.26 -3.91
CA ASN A 34 -25.80 2.74 -3.81
C ASN A 34 -26.39 2.53 -2.40
N SER A 35 -26.99 3.59 -1.85
CA SER A 35 -27.66 3.58 -0.55
C SER A 35 -28.70 2.47 -0.37
N ALA A 36 -29.33 1.96 -1.43
CA ALA A 36 -30.35 0.92 -1.32
C ALA A 36 -29.77 -0.46 -0.96
N VAL A 37 -28.66 -0.86 -1.59
CA VAL A 37 -27.99 -2.14 -1.31
C VAL A 37 -27.27 -2.06 0.04
N LEU A 38 -26.61 -0.93 0.31
CA LEU A 38 -25.93 -0.69 1.60
C LEU A 38 -26.90 -0.80 2.78
N LYS A 39 -28.09 -0.17 2.70
CA LYS A 39 -29.12 -0.26 3.75
C LYS A 39 -29.62 -1.68 4.02
N LEU A 40 -29.51 -2.59 3.05
CA LEU A 40 -29.90 -3.99 3.21
C LEU A 40 -28.75 -4.83 3.77
N LEU A 41 -27.50 -4.47 3.46
CA LEU A 41 -26.31 -5.13 4.00
C LEU A 41 -26.03 -4.71 5.45
N ASP A 42 -26.27 -3.44 5.78
CA ASP A 42 -25.94 -2.86 7.09
C ASP A 42 -26.50 -3.67 8.27
N PRO A 43 -27.77 -4.11 8.32
CA PRO A 43 -28.28 -4.91 9.44
C PRO A 43 -27.57 -6.26 9.62
N ILE A 44 -27.16 -6.90 8.52
CA ILE A 44 -26.44 -8.19 8.56
C ILE A 44 -25.05 -7.95 9.15
N VAL A 45 -24.36 -6.92 8.67
CA VAL A 45 -23.00 -6.58 9.10
C VAL A 45 -22.99 -6.06 10.54
N GLU A 46 -23.97 -5.24 10.94
CA GLU A 46 -24.14 -4.74 12.30
C GLU A 46 -24.37 -5.89 13.29
N LYS A 47 -25.16 -6.90 12.90
CA LYS A 47 -25.39 -8.08 13.73
C LYS A 47 -24.10 -8.88 13.97
N LEU A 48 -23.21 -8.95 12.99
CA LEU A 48 -21.96 -9.72 13.06
C LEU A 48 -20.82 -8.97 13.74
N TYR A 49 -20.67 -7.67 13.45
CA TYR A 49 -19.48 -6.89 13.81
C TYR A 49 -19.78 -5.63 14.62
N GLY A 50 -21.06 -5.33 14.89
CA GLY A 50 -21.46 -4.11 15.60
C GLY A 50 -21.21 -2.82 14.81
N LYS A 51 -20.97 -2.91 13.50
CA LYS A 51 -20.72 -1.80 12.58
C LYS A 51 -21.49 -2.00 11.27
N THR A 52 -21.84 -0.90 10.61
CA THR A 52 -22.41 -0.91 9.25
C THR A 52 -21.38 -1.39 8.22
N PHE A 53 -21.84 -1.89 7.06
CA PHE A 53 -20.94 -2.24 5.96
C PHE A 53 -20.16 -1.02 5.48
N THR A 54 -20.82 0.14 5.41
CA THR A 54 -20.19 1.42 5.07
C THR A 54 -19.06 1.78 6.04
N GLN A 55 -19.27 1.61 7.34
CA GLN A 55 -18.20 1.82 8.32
C GLN A 55 -17.05 0.84 8.13
N MET A 56 -17.33 -0.44 7.86
CA MET A 56 -16.27 -1.42 7.59
C MET A 56 -15.49 -1.10 6.30
N MET A 57 -16.15 -0.56 5.28
CA MET A 57 -15.46 -0.11 4.07
C MET A 57 -14.48 1.02 4.35
N ASN A 58 -14.82 1.94 5.25
CA ASN A 58 -13.99 3.08 5.62
C ASN A 58 -12.91 2.73 6.67
N ASP A 59 -13.32 2.05 7.74
CA ASP A 59 -12.47 1.65 8.87
C ASP A 59 -11.53 0.49 8.50
N GLY A 60 -11.82 -0.21 7.41
CA GLY A 60 -11.15 -1.43 7.01
C GLY A 60 -11.81 -2.67 7.61
N MET A 61 -11.71 -3.76 6.85
CA MET A 61 -12.10 -5.11 7.25
C MET A 61 -10.90 -6.02 7.09
N THR A 62 -10.76 -7.07 7.90
CA THR A 62 -9.72 -8.08 7.72
C THR A 62 -10.17 -9.19 6.79
N VAL A 63 -9.25 -9.96 6.21
CA VAL A 63 -9.58 -11.12 5.36
C VAL A 63 -10.41 -12.14 6.14
N GLY A 64 -10.13 -12.34 7.43
CA GLY A 64 -10.89 -13.25 8.28
C GLY A 64 -12.34 -12.81 8.46
N GLU A 65 -12.55 -11.52 8.76
CA GLU A 65 -13.90 -10.95 8.86
C GLU A 65 -14.62 -11.03 7.51
N LEU A 66 -13.94 -10.69 6.40
CA LEU A 66 -14.53 -10.80 5.06
C LEU A 66 -14.96 -12.24 4.77
N ARG A 67 -14.12 -13.22 5.08
CA ARG A 67 -14.45 -14.64 4.91
C ARG A 67 -15.68 -15.04 5.73
N GLN A 68 -15.79 -14.57 6.97
CA GLN A 68 -16.94 -14.87 7.81
C GLN A 68 -18.22 -14.24 7.25
N LEU A 69 -18.17 -12.96 6.86
CA LEU A 69 -19.30 -12.26 6.26
C LEU A 69 -19.82 -12.98 5.01
N LEU A 70 -18.91 -13.34 4.10
CA LEU A 70 -19.23 -14.03 2.85
C LEU A 70 -19.76 -15.46 3.04
N ASN A 71 -19.60 -16.06 4.21
CA ASN A 71 -20.13 -17.39 4.55
C ASN A 71 -21.48 -17.33 5.30
N THR A 72 -22.04 -16.14 5.55
CA THR A 72 -23.31 -16.04 6.29
C THR A 72 -24.51 -16.30 5.40
N GLN A 73 -25.43 -17.17 5.86
CA GLN A 73 -26.64 -17.50 5.12
C GLN A 73 -27.51 -16.25 4.87
N GLU A 74 -27.58 -15.35 5.84
CA GLU A 74 -28.35 -14.11 5.74
C GLU A 74 -27.86 -13.21 4.59
N LEU A 75 -26.54 -13.17 4.36
CA LEU A 75 -25.96 -12.48 3.21
C LEU A 75 -26.32 -13.19 1.91
N LEU A 76 -26.17 -14.52 1.85
CA LEU A 76 -26.48 -15.30 0.65
C LEU A 76 -27.95 -15.15 0.23
N ASP A 77 -28.87 -15.21 1.19
CA ASP A 77 -30.32 -15.02 0.98
C ASP A 77 -30.62 -13.59 0.47
N LEU A 78 -29.92 -12.58 1.00
CA LEU A 78 -30.06 -11.21 0.54
C LEU A 78 -29.56 -11.04 -0.90
N LEU A 79 -28.41 -11.64 -1.23
CA LEU A 79 -27.87 -11.60 -2.59
C LEU A 79 -28.83 -12.22 -3.60
N GLU A 80 -29.43 -13.37 -3.27
CA GLU A 80 -30.45 -14.02 -4.09
C GLU A 80 -31.67 -13.11 -4.30
N LYS A 81 -32.18 -12.50 -3.22
CA LYS A 81 -33.31 -11.54 -3.28
C LYS A 81 -33.01 -10.31 -4.15
N LEU A 82 -31.76 -9.88 -4.17
CA LEU A 82 -31.31 -8.75 -5.00
C LEU A 82 -31.01 -9.16 -6.45
N HIS A 83 -31.25 -10.43 -6.81
CA HIS A 83 -30.91 -11.00 -8.12
C HIS A 83 -29.43 -10.82 -8.46
N ILE A 84 -28.57 -10.94 -7.45
CA ILE A 84 -27.12 -11.02 -7.61
C ILE A 84 -26.75 -12.51 -7.68
N ASP A 85 -25.98 -12.91 -8.70
CA ASP A 85 -25.59 -14.30 -8.85
C ASP A 85 -24.74 -14.76 -7.63
N THR A 86 -25.30 -15.68 -6.85
CA THR A 86 -24.59 -16.29 -5.71
C THR A 86 -23.37 -17.08 -6.17
N GLY A 87 -23.33 -17.52 -7.44
CA GLY A 87 -22.15 -18.08 -8.09
C GLY A 87 -20.98 -17.09 -8.17
N THR A 88 -21.24 -15.81 -8.44
CA THR A 88 -20.21 -14.76 -8.46
C THR A 88 -19.57 -14.56 -7.08
N PHE A 89 -20.38 -14.50 -6.02
CA PHE A 89 -19.87 -14.43 -4.65
C PHE A 89 -19.18 -15.72 -4.20
N GLY A 90 -19.66 -16.88 -4.66
CA GLY A 90 -19.00 -18.16 -4.44
C GLY A 90 -17.58 -18.20 -5.05
N GLN A 91 -17.37 -17.58 -6.21
CA GLN A 91 -16.03 -17.45 -6.80
C GLN A 91 -15.14 -16.50 -5.99
N ILE A 92 -15.66 -15.34 -5.56
CA ILE A 92 -14.93 -14.41 -4.67
C ILE A 92 -14.51 -15.11 -3.37
N LEU A 93 -15.43 -15.84 -2.75
CA LEU A 93 -15.16 -16.62 -1.55
C LEU A 93 -14.11 -17.72 -1.80
N THR A 94 -14.19 -18.41 -2.94
CA THR A 94 -13.19 -19.41 -3.34
C THR A 94 -11.79 -18.80 -3.44
N ILE A 95 -11.67 -17.59 -3.98
CA ILE A 95 -10.39 -16.87 -4.09
C ILE A 95 -9.87 -16.50 -2.70
N ILE A 96 -10.73 -15.95 -1.84
CA ILE A 96 -10.38 -15.57 -0.46
C ILE A 96 -10.00 -16.78 0.39
N ASN A 97 -10.68 -17.91 0.19
CA ASN A 97 -10.42 -19.17 0.91
C ASN A 97 -9.13 -19.86 0.45
N LYS A 98 -8.62 -19.55 -0.75
CA LYS A 98 -7.30 -20.02 -1.19
C LYS A 98 -6.15 -19.28 -0.52
N MET A 99 -6.42 -18.14 0.14
CA MET A 99 -5.40 -17.45 0.92
C MET A 99 -5.12 -18.23 2.21
N PRO A 100 -3.85 -18.37 2.61
CA PRO A 100 -3.50 -19.05 3.86
C PRO A 100 -4.06 -18.27 5.06
N SER A 101 -4.39 -18.97 6.14
CA SER A 101 -4.98 -18.34 7.35
C SER A 101 -4.11 -17.26 8.00
N VAL A 102 -2.80 -17.25 7.75
CA VAL A 102 -1.91 -16.15 8.13
C VAL A 102 -2.33 -14.81 7.51
N ALA A 103 -3.01 -14.85 6.36
CA ALA A 103 -3.58 -13.68 5.71
C ALA A 103 -4.85 -13.16 6.40
N ASP A 104 -5.42 -13.86 7.39
CA ASP A 104 -6.68 -13.47 8.02
C ASP A 104 -6.59 -12.13 8.74
N SER A 105 -5.40 -11.75 9.20
CA SER A 105 -5.11 -10.46 9.81
C SER A 105 -4.85 -9.33 8.80
N VAL A 106 -4.71 -9.66 7.51
CA VAL A 106 -4.47 -8.67 6.46
C VAL A 106 -5.70 -7.81 6.29
N ARG A 107 -5.50 -6.50 6.24
CA ARG A 107 -6.57 -5.55 5.97
C ARG A 107 -6.95 -5.59 4.49
N VAL A 108 -8.25 -5.73 4.25
CA VAL A 108 -8.91 -5.55 2.96
C VAL A 108 -9.24 -4.08 2.79
N SER A 109 -8.77 -3.53 1.67
CA SER A 109 -9.12 -2.17 1.25
C SER A 109 -10.17 -2.24 0.15
N PHE A 110 -11.21 -1.42 0.21
CA PHE A 110 -12.22 -1.39 -0.82
C PHE A 110 -11.81 -0.45 -1.97
N GLY A 111 -12.02 -0.90 -3.20
CA GLY A 111 -11.61 -0.21 -4.43
C GLY A 111 -10.34 -0.80 -5.05
N THR A 112 -9.66 -0.01 -5.87
CA THR A 112 -8.45 -0.43 -6.59
C THR A 112 -7.18 -0.19 -5.77
N PRO A 113 -6.08 -0.96 -6.02
CA PRO A 113 -4.80 -0.72 -5.37
C PRO A 113 -4.32 0.73 -5.49
N ASN A 114 -4.02 1.34 -4.35
CA ASN A 114 -3.55 2.73 -4.24
C ASN A 114 -2.08 2.84 -3.80
N HIS A 115 -1.40 1.70 -3.65
CA HIS A 115 0.02 1.60 -3.31
C HIS A 115 0.81 0.98 -4.47
N ALA A 116 2.06 1.39 -4.62
CA ALA A 116 2.99 0.78 -5.57
C ALA A 116 3.24 -0.68 -5.18
N GLY A 117 3.27 -1.58 -6.17
CA GLY A 117 3.34 -3.01 -5.91
C GLY A 117 2.98 -3.88 -7.10
N LEU A 118 3.00 -5.18 -6.87
CA LEU A 118 2.62 -6.22 -7.83
C LEU A 118 1.43 -7.00 -7.29
N TYR A 119 0.35 -7.01 -8.05
CA TYR A 119 -0.92 -7.59 -7.65
C TYR A 119 -1.40 -8.62 -8.67
N THR A 120 -1.85 -9.77 -8.19
CA THR A 120 -2.69 -10.68 -8.97
C THR A 120 -4.12 -10.13 -8.96
N VAL A 121 -4.69 -9.98 -10.15
CA VAL A 121 -6.04 -9.47 -10.35
C VAL A 121 -6.94 -10.64 -10.70
N THR A 122 -8.05 -10.81 -9.99
CA THR A 122 -9.11 -11.73 -10.41
C THR A 122 -10.40 -10.95 -10.57
N ALA A 123 -10.92 -10.90 -11.79
CA ALA A 123 -12.20 -10.28 -12.12
C ALA A 123 -13.26 -11.37 -12.28
N VAL A 124 -14.40 -11.20 -11.62
CA VAL A 124 -15.57 -12.07 -11.71
C VAL A 124 -16.72 -11.25 -12.24
N THR A 125 -17.35 -11.70 -13.33
CA THR A 125 -18.45 -10.98 -13.98
C THR A 125 -19.80 -11.60 -13.63
N ASP A 126 -20.76 -10.76 -13.27
CA ASP A 126 -22.16 -11.09 -13.02
C ASP A 126 -23.04 -10.45 -14.10
N SER A 127 -23.92 -11.25 -14.70
CA SER A 127 -24.93 -10.78 -15.65
C SER A 127 -26.14 -11.70 -15.64
N LYS A 128 -27.35 -11.12 -15.74
CA LYS A 128 -28.60 -11.89 -15.80
C LYS A 128 -28.70 -12.81 -17.02
N ASN A 129 -27.97 -12.51 -18.09
CA ASN A 129 -28.09 -13.16 -19.39
C ASN A 129 -26.94 -14.14 -19.69
N TYR A 130 -25.92 -14.22 -18.82
CA TYR A 130 -24.68 -14.98 -19.05
C TYR A 130 -24.22 -15.70 -17.79
N GLU A 131 -23.49 -16.81 -17.96
CA GLU A 131 -22.84 -17.50 -16.84
C GLU A 131 -21.71 -16.65 -16.23
N THR A 132 -21.41 -16.89 -14.96
CA THR A 132 -20.30 -16.22 -14.26
C THR A 132 -18.98 -16.45 -15.01
N GLY A 133 -18.39 -15.37 -15.50
CA GLY A 133 -17.06 -15.35 -16.12
C GLY A 133 -15.97 -15.04 -15.10
N VAL A 134 -14.80 -15.69 -15.23
CA VAL A 134 -13.63 -15.42 -14.37
C VAL A 134 -12.41 -15.11 -15.23
N GLY A 135 -11.79 -13.95 -15.01
CA GLY A 135 -10.55 -13.52 -15.65
C GLY A 135 -9.44 -13.33 -14.60
N ILE A 136 -8.23 -13.78 -14.91
CA ILE A 136 -7.05 -13.61 -14.04
C ILE A 136 -5.98 -12.83 -14.80
N GLY A 137 -5.34 -11.89 -14.12
CA GLY A 137 -4.26 -11.09 -14.68
C GLY A 137 -3.28 -10.61 -13.61
N THR A 138 -2.39 -9.71 -14.02
CA THR A 138 -1.41 -9.08 -13.14
C THR A 138 -1.45 -7.57 -13.33
N LEU A 139 -1.41 -6.84 -12.22
CA LEU A 139 -1.34 -5.39 -12.16
C LEU A 139 -0.02 -4.98 -11.51
N LEU A 140 0.78 -4.21 -12.24
CA LEU A 140 1.96 -3.53 -11.70
C LEU A 140 1.63 -2.06 -11.48
N VAL A 141 1.55 -1.64 -10.21
CA VAL A 141 1.45 -0.23 -9.83
C VAL A 141 2.86 0.28 -9.62
N LYS A 142 3.32 1.17 -10.52
CA LYS A 142 4.66 1.74 -10.46
C LYS A 142 4.73 2.83 -9.40
N MET A 143 5.87 2.92 -8.71
CA MET A 143 6.19 4.07 -7.86
C MET A 143 6.09 5.37 -8.66
N ARG A 144 5.59 6.42 -8.01
CA ARG A 144 5.61 7.76 -8.56
C ARG A 144 7.05 8.28 -8.55
N SER A 145 7.58 8.64 -9.71
CA SER A 145 8.90 9.26 -9.84
C SER A 145 8.83 10.71 -10.33
N LYS A 146 7.78 11.04 -11.09
CA LYS A 146 7.56 12.40 -11.57
C LYS A 146 7.22 13.33 -10.40
N GLY A 147 7.96 14.44 -10.32
CA GLY A 147 7.78 15.44 -9.27
C GLY A 147 8.41 15.06 -7.92
N VAL A 148 9.02 13.88 -7.81
CA VAL A 148 9.56 13.36 -6.56
C VAL A 148 11.03 13.76 -6.39
N LYS A 149 11.38 14.32 -5.23
CA LYS A 149 12.73 14.81 -4.94
C LYS A 149 13.13 14.53 -3.51
N LEU A 150 14.40 14.17 -3.32
CA LEU A 150 15.08 14.20 -2.02
C LEU A 150 15.80 15.53 -1.85
N ASN A 151 15.63 16.16 -0.70
CA ASN A 151 16.34 17.39 -0.34
C ASN A 151 17.04 17.21 1.00
N TRP A 152 18.29 17.67 1.09
CA TRP A 152 19.00 17.75 2.37
C TRP A 152 18.29 18.72 3.31
N ASN A 153 18.05 18.30 4.54
CA ASN A 153 17.44 19.16 5.57
C ASN A 153 18.38 20.31 5.93
N GLU A 154 19.66 19.98 6.07
CA GLU A 154 20.72 20.93 6.38
C GLU A 154 21.90 20.76 5.41
N ARG A 155 22.61 21.86 5.12
CA ARG A 155 23.76 21.87 4.19
C ARG A 155 25.05 22.22 4.94
N PHE A 156 26.12 21.51 4.61
CA PHE A 156 27.44 21.84 5.11
C PHE A 156 27.95 23.18 4.55
N VAL A 157 28.66 23.93 5.37
CA VAL A 157 29.45 25.08 4.92
C VAL A 157 30.79 24.55 4.39
N ASN A 158 31.04 24.73 3.09
CA ASN A 158 32.28 24.29 2.43
C ASN A 158 32.63 22.79 2.61
N GLY A 159 31.62 21.93 2.79
CA GLY A 159 31.81 20.48 2.96
C GLY A 159 32.54 20.08 4.24
N LYS A 160 32.53 20.93 5.27
CA LYS A 160 33.18 20.69 6.55
C LYS A 160 32.21 20.92 7.71
N ILE A 161 32.47 20.24 8.82
CA ILE A 161 31.77 20.40 10.09
C ILE A 161 32.72 20.00 11.22
N THR A 162 32.63 20.61 12.39
CA THR A 162 33.40 20.16 13.56
C THR A 162 32.77 18.93 14.21
N ALA A 163 33.56 18.16 14.97
CA ALA A 163 33.05 17.01 15.71
C ALA A 163 32.00 17.38 16.77
N GLU A 164 32.01 18.63 17.24
CA GLU A 164 30.99 19.16 18.16
C GLU A 164 29.69 19.47 17.43
N GLU A 165 29.75 20.23 16.32
CA GLU A 165 28.58 20.55 15.49
C GLU A 165 27.93 19.30 14.90
N ALA A 166 28.73 18.31 14.51
CA ALA A 166 28.25 17.04 13.96
C ALA A 166 27.32 16.27 14.91
N LYS A 167 27.37 16.51 16.23
CA LYS A 167 26.44 15.86 17.17
C LYS A 167 25.01 16.38 17.07
N ASN A 168 24.85 17.63 16.62
CA ASN A 168 23.56 18.33 16.54
C ASN A 168 23.10 18.58 15.10
N PHE A 169 23.92 18.25 14.11
CA PHE A 169 23.63 18.47 12.68
C PHE A 169 22.53 17.55 12.17
N ASP A 170 21.60 18.09 11.38
CA ASP A 170 20.59 17.26 10.73
C ASP A 170 21.15 16.61 9.45
N PHE A 171 21.64 15.37 9.62
CA PHE A 171 22.11 14.58 8.48
C PHE A 171 20.99 14.15 7.54
N LYS A 172 19.71 14.21 7.95
CA LYS A 172 18.60 13.61 7.21
C LYS A 172 18.30 14.35 5.90
N ALA A 173 17.47 13.70 5.11
CA ALA A 173 16.87 14.27 3.92
C ALA A 173 15.35 14.09 3.97
N THR A 174 14.64 15.03 3.39
CA THR A 174 13.18 14.99 3.24
C THR A 174 12.84 14.62 1.81
N LEU A 175 11.99 13.60 1.67
CA LEU A 175 11.32 13.23 0.44
C LEU A 175 10.11 14.14 0.23
N SER A 176 9.95 14.60 -1.01
CA SER A 176 8.83 15.43 -1.41
C SER A 176 8.25 14.95 -2.73
N SER A 177 6.95 15.16 -2.94
CA SER A 177 6.26 14.94 -4.22
C SER A 177 5.56 16.22 -4.63
N ASP A 178 5.98 16.83 -5.73
CA ASP A 178 5.45 18.12 -6.22
C ASP A 178 5.46 19.24 -5.15
N GLY A 179 6.44 19.18 -4.24
CA GLY A 179 6.60 20.13 -3.13
C GLY A 179 5.89 19.74 -1.83
N ASP A 180 5.02 18.72 -1.84
CA ASP A 180 4.42 18.17 -0.63
C ASP A 180 5.43 17.31 0.13
N VAL A 181 5.69 17.67 1.38
CA VAL A 181 6.62 17.00 2.31
C VAL A 181 5.89 16.21 3.40
N THR A 182 4.55 16.22 3.40
CA THR A 182 3.73 15.46 4.35
C THR A 182 3.61 13.98 3.98
N ILE A 183 4.11 13.60 2.80
CA ILE A 183 4.19 12.22 2.34
C ILE A 183 5.05 11.36 3.27
N ALA A 184 4.78 10.06 3.26
CA ALA A 184 5.50 9.10 4.07
C ALA A 184 7.01 9.12 3.77
N GLN A 185 7.82 9.06 4.83
CA GLN A 185 9.29 9.13 4.77
C GLN A 185 9.97 7.79 5.07
N ASP A 186 9.18 6.74 5.28
CA ASP A 186 9.63 5.38 5.62
C ASP A 186 10.52 4.75 4.55
N SER A 187 10.35 5.16 3.29
CA SER A 187 11.19 4.71 2.17
C SER A 187 12.56 5.39 2.10
N VAL A 188 12.85 6.39 2.93
CA VAL A 188 14.11 7.14 2.89
C VAL A 188 15.19 6.40 3.69
N HIS A 189 16.21 5.91 2.99
CA HIS A 189 17.32 5.18 3.59
C HIS A 189 18.67 5.85 3.35
N TYR A 190 19.58 5.60 4.29
CA TYR A 190 20.86 6.27 4.39
C TYR A 190 22.00 5.27 4.26
N LEU A 191 23.10 5.70 3.65
CA LEU A 191 24.38 5.02 3.68
C LEU A 191 25.47 6.05 3.97
N TYR A 192 26.08 5.91 5.13
CA TYR A 192 27.26 6.65 5.54
C TYR A 192 28.47 5.75 5.36
N SER A 193 29.47 6.22 4.62
CA SER A 193 30.72 5.48 4.41
C SER A 193 31.92 6.41 4.45
N GLY A 194 33.10 5.90 4.80
CA GLY A 194 34.32 6.71 4.79
C GLY A 194 35.39 6.19 5.72
N PHE A 195 36.28 7.09 6.11
CA PHE A 195 37.42 6.78 6.96
C PHE A 195 37.59 7.84 8.04
N THR A 196 37.86 7.40 9.27
CA THR A 196 38.30 8.31 10.33
C THR A 196 39.71 8.83 10.02
N SER A 197 40.13 9.90 10.70
CA SER A 197 41.50 10.44 10.59
C SER A 197 42.57 9.46 11.07
N LYS A 198 42.15 8.39 11.76
CA LYS A 198 43.00 7.26 12.18
C LYS A 198 42.95 6.08 11.19
N TRP A 199 42.44 6.30 9.98
CA TRP A 199 42.30 5.29 8.93
C TRP A 199 41.38 4.11 9.28
N LYS A 200 40.47 4.28 10.24
CA LYS A 200 39.45 3.27 10.53
C LYS A 200 38.31 3.41 9.53
N ILE A 201 37.93 2.30 8.89
CA ILE A 201 36.76 2.24 8.01
C ILE A 201 35.50 2.55 8.82
N TYR A 202 34.63 3.38 8.24
CA TYR A 202 33.30 3.66 8.74
C TYR A 202 32.27 3.25 7.70
N SER A 203 31.25 2.51 8.12
CA SER A 203 30.08 2.16 7.31
C SER A 203 28.87 2.01 8.23
N SER A 204 27.77 2.69 7.91
CA SER A 204 26.54 2.62 8.69
C SER A 204 25.34 3.02 7.85
N THR A 205 24.16 2.46 8.14
CA THR A 205 22.89 2.84 7.51
C THR A 205 21.96 3.61 8.45
N THR A 206 22.31 3.69 9.74
CA THR A 206 21.44 4.23 10.79
C THR A 206 22.11 5.32 11.62
N THR A 207 23.42 5.20 11.83
CA THR A 207 24.20 6.13 12.65
C THR A 207 25.04 7.03 11.75
N PRO A 208 24.94 8.37 11.84
CA PRO A 208 25.87 9.28 11.19
C PRO A 208 27.26 9.25 11.85
N PRO A 209 28.35 9.53 11.12
CA PRO A 209 29.69 9.62 11.71
C PRO A 209 29.82 10.88 12.57
N THR A 210 30.56 10.77 13.67
CA THR A 210 30.84 11.88 14.60
C THR A 210 32.33 12.08 14.88
N GLU A 211 33.18 11.12 14.50
CA GLU A 211 34.62 11.22 14.67
C GLU A 211 35.25 12.06 13.54
N PRO A 212 36.37 12.77 13.79
CA PRO A 212 37.10 13.46 12.74
C PRO A 212 37.53 12.52 11.61
N GLY A 213 37.25 12.87 10.36
CA GLY A 213 37.45 11.99 9.20
C GLY A 213 36.90 12.56 7.91
N SER A 214 36.95 11.75 6.84
CA SER A 214 36.34 12.07 5.55
C SER A 214 35.28 11.02 5.22
N TYR A 215 34.08 11.50 4.91
CA TYR A 215 32.89 10.67 4.78
C TYR A 215 32.09 11.03 3.53
N VAL A 216 31.32 10.06 3.06
CA VAL A 216 30.32 10.18 2.02
C VAL A 216 28.99 9.73 2.61
N MET A 217 27.96 10.49 2.32
CA MET A 217 26.58 10.17 2.66
C MET A 217 25.78 10.04 1.38
N THR A 218 25.12 8.91 1.20
CA THR A 218 24.17 8.67 0.11
C THR A 218 22.78 8.43 0.71
N VAL A 219 21.77 9.05 0.12
CA VAL A 219 20.36 8.84 0.45
C VAL A 219 19.65 8.26 -0.76
N VAL A 220 18.87 7.22 -0.52
CA VAL A 220 18.08 6.51 -1.54
C VAL A 220 16.64 6.37 -1.06
N THR A 221 15.71 6.19 -2.00
CA THR A 221 14.36 5.70 -1.72
C THR A 221 14.30 4.20 -2.01
N LEU A 222 13.92 3.37 -1.04
CA LEU A 222 13.66 1.94 -1.22
C LEU A 222 12.27 1.63 -0.70
N GLY A 223 11.45 0.93 -1.49
CA GLY A 223 10.05 0.71 -1.16
C GLY A 223 9.20 1.99 -1.22
N GLY A 224 8.00 1.92 -0.65
CA GLY A 224 6.99 2.98 -0.61
C GLY A 224 6.39 3.30 -1.98
N ASP A 225 5.57 4.35 -2.03
CA ASP A 225 4.86 4.76 -3.25
C ASP A 225 5.66 5.72 -4.13
N TYR A 226 6.81 6.19 -3.64
CA TYR A 226 7.58 7.28 -4.22
C TYR A 226 9.03 6.86 -4.47
N GLN A 227 9.52 7.20 -5.66
CA GLN A 227 10.89 6.93 -6.07
C GLN A 227 11.59 8.23 -6.45
N ALA A 228 12.63 8.60 -5.70
CA ALA A 228 13.49 9.73 -6.01
C ALA A 228 14.83 9.29 -6.61
N ALA A 229 15.45 10.17 -7.38
CA ALA A 229 16.86 10.01 -7.72
C ALA A 229 17.71 10.09 -6.42
N PRO A 230 18.69 9.20 -6.23
CA PRO A 230 19.59 9.27 -5.08
C PRO A 230 20.32 10.61 -4.99
N ILE A 231 20.58 11.07 -3.76
CA ILE A 231 21.43 12.23 -3.50
C ILE A 231 22.66 11.80 -2.71
N THR A 232 23.83 12.32 -3.08
CA THR A 232 25.10 11.99 -2.44
C THR A 232 25.86 13.26 -2.12
N ARG A 233 26.50 13.30 -0.94
CA ARG A 233 27.41 14.40 -0.55
C ARG A 233 28.64 13.86 0.18
N GLY A 234 29.79 14.45 -0.11
CA GLY A 234 31.01 14.26 0.67
C GLY A 234 31.16 15.36 1.73
N PHE A 235 31.70 15.00 2.89
CA PHE A 235 32.00 15.97 3.95
C PHE A 235 33.18 15.52 4.81
N LYS A 236 33.78 16.47 5.52
CA LYS A 236 34.85 16.22 6.48
C LYS A 236 34.43 16.66 7.87
N ILE A 237 34.63 15.78 8.84
CA ILE A 237 34.53 16.13 10.25
C ILE A 237 35.93 16.54 10.72
N THR A 238 36.07 17.77 11.20
CA THR A 238 37.32 18.26 11.79
C THR A 238 37.29 18.13 13.31
N LYS A 239 38.47 18.20 13.93
CA LYS A 239 38.54 18.42 15.37
C LYS A 239 37.86 19.73 15.75
#